data_AF-A0ABD0QU20-F1
#
_entry.id   AF-A0ABD0QU20-F1
#
_cell.length_a   1.000
_cell.length_b   1.000
_cell.length_c   1.000
_cell.angle_alpha   90.00
_cell.angle_beta   90.00
_cell.angle_gamma   90.00
#
_symmetry.space_group_name_H-M   'P 1'
#
loop_
_entity.id
_entity.type
_entity.pdbx_description
1 polymer ?
#
loop_
_entity_poly.entity_id
_entity_poly.type
_entity_poly.pdbx_seq_one_letter_code
_entity_poly.pdbx_strand_id
1 'polypeptide(L)' 'GVIDIAADWMNDLKEGVCLSAMWFNHEQCCWDSNETTFAERDKCPQWKTWAELILGQAE' A
#
# COMPACT_ATOMS: atom_id res chain seq x y z
N GLY A 1 11.03 10.30 -12.86
CA GLY A 1 10.55 11.70 -12.82
C GLY A 1 9.21 11.76 -12.09
N VAL A 2 8.61 12.94 -11.90
CA VAL A 2 7.34 13.08 -11.14
C VAL A 2 6.17 12.31 -11.78
N ILE A 3 6.21 12.15 -13.11
CA ILE A 3 5.20 11.38 -13.85
C ILE A 3 5.24 9.90 -13.47
N ASP A 4 6.42 9.32 -13.29
CA ASP A 4 6.58 7.91 -12.93
C ASP A 4 6.03 7.66 -11.52
N ILE A 5 6.28 8.58 -10.58
CA ILE A 5 5.77 8.50 -9.19
C ILE A 5 4.23 8.53 -9.16
N ALA A 6 3.62 9.40 -9.98
CA ALA A 6 2.17 9.48 -10.06
C ALA A 6 1.56 8.24 -10.73
N ALA A 7 2.24 7.68 -11.73
CA ALA A 7 1.81 6.44 -12.39
C ALA A 7 1.85 5.24 -11.44
N ASP A 8 2.95 5.08 -10.70
CA ASP A 8 3.10 4.01 -9.71
C ASP A 8 2.05 4.12 -8.60
N TRP A 9 1.84 5.33 -8.07
CA TRP A 9 0.77 5.56 -7.10
C TRP A 9 -0.62 5.24 -7.64
N MET A 10 -0.96 5.67 -8.86
CA MET A 10 -2.26 5.37 -9.47
C MET A 10 -2.46 3.87 -9.72
N ASN A 11 -1.38 3.15 -10.06
CA ASN A 11 -1.42 1.71 -10.26
C ASN A 11 -1.76 1.00 -8.94
N ASP A 12 -1.07 1.36 -7.86
CA ASP A 12 -1.29 0.76 -6.54
C ASP A 12 -2.65 1.16 -5.96
N LEU A 13 -3.09 2.41 -6.20
CA LEU A 13 -4.39 2.91 -5.77
C LEU A 13 -5.55 2.09 -6.36
N LYS A 14 -5.37 1.38 -7.47
CA LYS A 14 -6.40 0.51 -8.03
C LYS A 14 -6.67 -0.71 -7.14
N GLU A 15 -5.64 -1.20 -6.45
CA GLU A 15 -5.71 -2.44 -5.66
C GLU A 15 -6.01 -2.15 -4.20
N GLY A 16 -5.45 -1.08 -3.66
CA GLY A 16 -5.60 -0.71 -2.27
C GLY A 16 -5.21 0.72 -1.97
N VAL A 17 -5.08 1.03 -0.69
CA VAL A 17 -4.66 2.34 -0.21
C VAL A 17 -3.89 2.19 1.10
N CYS A 18 -2.95 3.10 1.32
CA CYS A 18 -2.27 3.24 2.59
C CYS A 18 -3.16 4.01 3.58
N LEU A 19 -3.52 3.39 4.71
CA LEU A 19 -4.40 4.00 5.71
C LEU A 19 -3.78 5.23 6.39
N SER A 20 -2.45 5.26 6.52
CA SER A 20 -1.74 6.37 7.16
C SER A 20 -1.55 7.59 6.26
N ALA A 21 -1.49 7.37 4.94
CA ALA A 21 -1.26 8.43 3.95
C ALA A 21 -1.66 7.96 2.54
N MET A 22 -2.84 8.40 2.08
CA MET A 22 -3.43 7.98 0.80
C MET A 22 -2.60 8.29 -0.46
N TRP A 23 -1.62 9.20 -0.37
CA TRP A 23 -0.75 9.61 -1.49
C TRP A 23 0.55 8.80 -1.59
N PHE A 24 0.77 7.86 -0.68
CA PHE A 24 1.88 6.90 -0.80
C PHE A 24 1.47 5.75 -1.70
N ASN A 25 2.39 5.34 -2.58
CA ASN A 25 2.30 4.08 -3.29
C ASN A 25 2.51 2.92 -2.29
N HIS A 26 2.34 1.68 -2.74
CA HIS A 26 2.40 0.50 -1.87
C HIS A 26 3.78 0.38 -1.19
N GLU A 27 4.85 0.56 -1.96
CA GLU A 27 6.22 0.49 -1.44
C GLU A 27 6.51 1.55 -0.37
N GLN A 28 6.11 2.80 -0.62
CA GLN A 28 6.29 3.91 0.32
C GLN A 28 5.46 3.72 1.59
N CYS A 29 4.26 3.14 1.47
CA CYS A 29 3.43 2.81 2.61
C CYS A 29 4.12 1.80 3.55
N CYS A 30 4.91 0.89 2.97
CA CYS A 30 5.57 -0.17 3.73
C CYS A 30 7.05 0.07 4.02
N TRP A 31 7.61 1.25 3.71
CA TRP A 31 9.01 1.58 4.01
C TRP A 31 9.37 1.52 5.50
N ASP A 32 8.42 1.84 6.37
CA ASP A 32 8.59 1.79 7.84
C ASP A 32 8.31 0.39 8.43
N SER A 33 7.96 -0.60 7.60
CA SER A 33 7.70 -1.95 8.09
C SER A 33 8.96 -2.54 8.74
N ASN A 34 8.79 -3.15 9.92
CA ASN A 34 9.89 -3.81 10.65
C ASN A 34 10.34 -5.11 9.97
N GLU A 35 9.70 -5.48 8.87
CA GLU A 35 10.02 -6.65 8.07
C GLU A 35 11.38 -6.50 7.41
N THR A 36 12.25 -7.48 7.64
CA THR A 36 13.66 -7.43 7.22
C THR A 36 13.92 -8.15 5.90
N THR A 37 12.94 -8.89 5.40
CA THR A 37 13.04 -9.61 4.12
C THR A 37 12.30 -8.87 3.01
N PHE A 38 12.86 -8.88 1.79
CA PHE A 38 12.26 -8.22 0.62
C PHE A 38 10.85 -8.73 0.31
N ALA A 39 10.54 -9.99 0.60
CA ALA A 39 9.23 -10.58 0.34
C ALA A 39 8.15 -10.19 1.37
N GLU A 40 8.57 -9.73 2.56
CA GLU A 40 7.67 -9.35 3.65
C GLU A 40 7.52 -7.84 3.77
N ARG A 41 8.45 -7.07 3.19
CA ARG A 41 8.34 -5.60 3.06
C ARG A 41 7.11 -5.13 2.30
N ASP A 42 6.58 -5.94 1.38
CA ASP A 42 5.34 -5.64 0.65
C ASP A 42 4.08 -6.04 1.44
N LYS A 43 4.25 -6.63 2.63
CA LYS A 43 3.16 -7.10 3.49
C LYS A 43 3.12 -6.28 4.77
N CYS A 44 2.83 -4.99 4.64
CA CYS A 44 2.66 -4.13 5.81
C CYS A 44 1.18 -4.00 6.22
N PRO A 45 0.87 -3.91 7.53
CA PRO A 45 -0.51 -3.77 8.02
C PRO A 45 -1.16 -2.43 7.66
N GLN A 46 -0.36 -1.47 7.22
CA GLN A 46 -0.78 -0.12 6.83
C GLN A 46 -1.44 -0.10 5.45
N TRP A 47 -1.07 -1.04 4.58
CA TRP A 47 -1.67 -1.20 3.26
C TRP A 47 -2.94 -2.05 3.37
N LYS A 48 -4.02 -1.57 2.76
CA LYS A 48 -5.29 -2.28 2.73
C LYS A 48 -5.86 -2.32 1.33
N THR A 49 -6.26 -3.50 0.89
CA THR A 49 -6.96 -3.63 -0.39
C THR A 49 -8.37 -3.06 -0.28
N TRP A 50 -8.92 -2.57 -1.40
CA TRP A 50 -10.30 -2.11 -1.42
C TRP A 50 -11.29 -3.22 -1.06
N ALA A 51 -10.95 -4.47 -1.41
CA ALA A 51 -11.75 -5.64 -1.04
C ALA A 51 -11.85 -5.78 0.49
N GLU A 52 -10.73 -5.69 1.22
CA GLU A 52 -10.74 -5.72 2.70
C GLU A 52 -11.55 -4.57 3.31
N LEU A 53 -11.50 -3.37 2.72
CA LEU A 53 -12.21 -2.20 3.23
C LEU A 53 -13.72 -2.25 2.93
N ILE A 54 -14.10 -2.69 1.73
CA ILE A 54 -15.49 -2.70 1.26
C ILE A 54 -16.26 -3.91 1.80
N LEU A 55 -15.64 -5.08 1.83
CA LEU A 55 -16.28 -6.32 2.30
C LEU A 55 -16.29 -6.42 3.83
N GLY A 56 -15.66 -5.48 4.53
CA GLY A 56 -15.49 -5.47 5.97
C GLY A 56 -14.43 -6.49 6.40
N GLN A 57 -13.63 -6.14 7.42
CA GLN A 57 -12.75 -7.08 8.09
C GLN A 57 -13.57 -8.32 8.48
N ALA A 58 -13.41 -9.42 7.76
CA ALA A 58 -13.69 -10.72 8.32
C ALA A 58 -12.68 -10.90 9.45
N GLU A 59 -13.17 -10.73 10.68
CA GLU A 59 -12.46 -11.00 11.93
C GLU A 59 -11.76 -12.37 11.93
#